data_AF-A0A3D3BSD4-F1
#
_entry.id   AF-A0A3D3BSD4-F1
#
_cell.length_a   1.000
_cell.length_b   1.000
_cell.length_c   1.000
_cell.angle_alpha   90.00
_cell.angle_beta   90.00
_cell.angle_gamma   90.00
#
_symmetry.space_group_name_H-M   'P 1'
#
loop_
_entity.id
_entity.type
_entity.pdbx_description
1 polymer ?
#
loop_
_entity_poly.entity_id
_entity_poly.type
_entity_poly.pdbx_seq_one_letter_code
_entity_poly.pdbx_strand_id
1 'polypeptide(L)'
;MGDFYELFYDDAKSAADILDITLTARGKSAGSPIPMCGIPFHAADRYLVKLVDAGVSVAICEQVGDPATSKGPVAREVVRIITPGTISDEALLDEHKDTCLMAISAASLNALEGQY
;
A
#
# COMPACT_ATOMS: atom_id res chain seq x y z
N MET A 1 4.05 -4.42 12.19
CA MET A 1 3.94 -5.22 13.44
C MET A 1 5.34 -5.31 14.03
N GLY A 2 5.66 -4.49 15.04
CA GLY A 2 7.07 -4.33 15.43
C GLY A 2 7.90 -3.88 14.21
N ASP A 3 9.03 -4.53 13.98
CA ASP A 3 10.03 -4.12 12.98
C ASP A 3 9.73 -4.58 11.53
N PHE A 4 8.49 -5.00 11.25
CA PHE A 4 8.08 -5.48 9.91
C PHE A 4 6.79 -4.83 9.42
N TYR A 5 6.72 -4.53 8.12
CA TYR A 5 5.45 -4.39 7.41
C TYR A 5 5.00 -5.77 6.96
N GLU A 6 3.78 -6.17 7.36
CA GLU A 6 3.23 -7.49 7.10
C GLU A 6 1.98 -7.36 6.22
N LEU A 7 1.88 -8.23 5.23
CA LEU A 7 0.68 -8.42 4.41
C LEU A 7 0.08 -9.79 4.74
N PHE A 8 -1.24 -9.90 4.57
CA PHE A 8 -1.97 -11.13 4.88
C PHE A 8 -2.89 -11.54 3.73
N TYR A 9 -3.33 -12.79 3.73
CA TYR A 9 -4.29 -13.32 2.77
C TYR A 9 -3.81 -13.21 1.32
N ASP A 10 -4.60 -12.64 0.41
CA ASP A 10 -4.27 -12.56 -1.01
C ASP A 10 -3.24 -11.47 -1.30
N ASP A 11 -3.18 -10.42 -0.47
CA ASP A 11 -2.12 -9.41 -0.53
C ASP A 11 -0.77 -10.05 -0.26
N ALA A 12 -0.70 -10.97 0.71
CA ALA A 12 0.52 -11.71 1.01
C ALA A 12 0.99 -12.56 -0.17
N LYS A 13 0.07 -13.26 -0.85
CA LYS A 13 0.42 -14.10 -2.00
C LYS A 13 0.93 -13.25 -3.17
N SER A 14 0.21 -12.16 -3.47
CA SER A 14 0.54 -11.27 -4.58
C SER A 14 1.86 -10.53 -4.34
N ALA A 15 2.05 -10.00 -3.13
CA ALA A 15 3.28 -9.32 -2.76
C ALA A 15 4.47 -10.29 -2.67
N ALA A 16 4.29 -11.52 -2.19
CA ALA A 16 5.35 -12.52 -2.16
C ALA A 16 5.89 -12.83 -3.57
N ASP A 17 4.99 -12.95 -4.54
CA ASP A 17 5.34 -13.20 -5.94
C ASP A 17 6.05 -11.99 -6.57
N ILE A 18 5.49 -10.78 -6.44
CA ILE A 18 6.07 -9.55 -7.02
C ILE A 18 7.44 -9.22 -6.39
N LEU A 19 7.56 -9.37 -5.07
CA LEU A 19 8.76 -8.98 -4.33
C LEU A 19 9.83 -10.06 -4.33
N ASP A 20 9.49 -11.27 -4.75
CA ASP A 20 10.30 -12.49 -4.62
C ASP A 20 10.75 -12.72 -3.17
N ILE A 21 9.77 -12.76 -2.26
CA ILE A 21 9.99 -13.01 -0.83
C ILE A 21 9.20 -14.23 -0.36
N THR A 22 9.62 -14.80 0.77
CA THR A 22 9.00 -16.00 1.31
C THR A 22 7.54 -15.77 1.71
N LEU A 23 6.63 -16.51 1.10
CA LEU A 23 5.26 -16.67 1.58
C LEU A 23 5.24 -17.67 2.74
N THR A 24 4.76 -17.22 3.90
CA THR A 24 4.61 -18.03 5.11
C THR A 24 3.14 -18.03 5.56
N ALA A 25 2.87 -18.49 6.79
CA ALA A 25 1.54 -18.40 7.38
C ALA A 25 1.62 -18.06 8.88
N ARG A 26 0.61 -17.34 9.37
CA ARG A 26 0.51 -16.92 10.78
C ARG A 26 -0.84 -17.30 11.38
N GLY A 27 -0.84 -18.18 12.37
CA GLY A 27 -2.07 -18.57 13.06
C GLY A 27 -3.11 -19.23 12.15
N LYS A 28 -4.37 -19.21 12.57
CA LYS A 28 -5.50 -19.73 11.80
C LYS A 28 -6.71 -18.80 11.92
N SER A 29 -7.47 -18.67 10.84
CA SER A 29 -8.77 -18.03 10.79
C SER A 29 -9.79 -19.02 10.24
N ALA A 30 -10.91 -19.23 10.93
CA ALA A 30 -11.92 -20.24 10.57
C ALA A 30 -11.34 -21.64 10.25
N GLY A 31 -10.30 -22.05 10.99
CA GLY A 31 -9.62 -23.34 10.81
C GLY A 31 -8.53 -23.38 9.73
N SER A 32 -8.45 -22.37 8.86
CA SER A 32 -7.45 -22.28 7.79
C SER A 32 -6.25 -21.41 8.19
N PRO A 33 -5.01 -21.76 7.80
CA PRO A 33 -3.84 -20.91 8.06
C PRO A 33 -3.96 -19.57 7.31
N ILE A 34 -3.53 -18.48 7.92
CA ILE A 34 -3.55 -17.15 7.29
C ILE A 34 -2.23 -16.97 6.53
N PRO A 35 -2.23 -16.89 5.19
CA PRO A 35 -1.03 -16.59 4.42
C PRO A 35 -0.46 -15.23 4.84
N MET A 36 0.86 -15.14 4.95
CA MET A 36 1.55 -13.94 5.40
C MET A 36 2.93 -13.81 4.76
N CYS A 37 3.28 -12.61 4.35
CA CYS A 37 4.65 -12.22 4.02
C CYS A 37 4.94 -10.86 4.64
N GLY A 38 6.21 -10.48 4.71
CA GLY A 38 6.57 -9.18 5.26
C GLY A 38 7.97 -8.75 4.89
N ILE A 39 8.21 -7.45 5.05
CA ILE A 39 9.47 -6.79 4.77
C ILE A 39 9.92 -6.03 6.02
N PRO A 40 11.24 -5.96 6.30
CA PRO A 40 11.73 -5.21 7.44
C PRO A 40 11.55 -3.70 7.21
N PHE A 41 11.08 -2.98 8.24
CA PHE A 41 10.68 -1.57 8.11
C PHE A 41 11.81 -0.68 7.57
N HIS A 42 13.03 -0.91 8.04
CA HIS A 42 14.21 -0.13 7.67
C HIS A 42 14.65 -0.31 6.21
N ALA A 43 14.11 -1.31 5.50
CA ALA A 43 14.39 -1.53 4.08
C ALA A 43 13.13 -1.34 3.22
N ALA A 44 12.05 -0.78 3.78
CA ALA A 44 10.75 -0.72 3.14
C ALA A 44 10.80 -0.03 1.78
N ASP A 45 11.50 1.09 1.67
CA ASP A 45 11.58 1.90 0.45
C ASP A 45 11.97 1.04 -0.76
N ARG A 46 13.00 0.20 -0.62
CA ARG A 46 13.46 -0.71 -1.70
C ARG A 46 12.35 -1.64 -2.21
N TYR A 47 11.48 -2.14 -1.33
CA TYR A 47 10.39 -3.03 -1.71
C TYR A 47 9.18 -2.25 -2.24
N LEU A 48 8.93 -1.06 -1.69
CA LEU A 48 7.87 -0.17 -2.16
C LEU A 48 8.11 0.25 -3.61
N VAL A 49 9.35 0.56 -4.01
CA VAL A 49 9.71 0.81 -5.43
C VAL A 49 9.21 -0.32 -6.32
N LYS A 50 9.56 -1.57 -5.99
CA LYS A 50 9.19 -2.74 -6.79
C LYS A 50 7.69 -2.92 -6.93
N LEU A 51 6.93 -2.70 -5.85
CA LEU A 51 5.46 -2.79 -5.90
C LEU A 51 4.88 -1.71 -6.80
N VAL A 52 5.38 -0.49 -6.68
CA VAL A 52 4.86 0.64 -7.46
C VAL A 52 5.25 0.53 -8.93
N ASP A 53 6.46 0.08 -9.25
CA ASP A 53 6.91 -0.24 -10.61
C ASP A 53 6.06 -1.37 -11.24
N ALA A 54 5.57 -2.30 -10.42
CA ALA A 54 4.61 -3.32 -10.84
C ALA A 54 3.16 -2.78 -10.99
N GLY A 55 2.94 -1.48 -10.80
CA GLY A 55 1.64 -0.83 -10.90
C GLY A 55 0.75 -1.00 -9.67
N VAL A 56 1.28 -1.51 -8.56
CA VAL A 56 0.52 -1.76 -7.33
C VAL A 56 0.51 -0.50 -6.46
N SER A 57 -0.69 -0.09 -6.02
CA SER A 57 -0.84 0.95 -5.00
C SER A 57 -0.77 0.33 -3.61
N VAL A 58 -0.06 0.98 -2.69
CA VAL A 58 0.24 0.44 -1.35
C VAL A 58 -0.22 1.42 -0.27
N ALA A 59 -1.05 0.94 0.65
CA ALA A 59 -1.41 1.69 1.86
C ALA A 59 -0.43 1.36 3.00
N ILE A 60 0.24 2.37 3.53
CA ILE A 60 1.20 2.24 4.64
C ILE A 60 0.46 2.47 5.95
N CYS A 61 0.45 1.43 6.79
CA CYS A 61 -0.22 1.45 8.08
C CYS A 61 0.81 1.45 9.22
N GLU A 62 0.80 2.50 10.04
CA GLU A 62 1.75 2.70 11.14
C GLU A 62 1.10 2.48 12.50
N GLN A 63 1.92 2.22 13.52
CA GLN A 63 1.50 2.24 14.92
C GLN A 63 1.56 3.69 15.43
N VAL A 64 0.39 4.27 15.74
CA VAL A 64 0.27 5.67 16.21
C VAL A 64 0.14 5.78 17.72
N GLY A 65 -0.26 4.69 18.39
CA GLY A 65 -0.40 4.62 19.85
C GLY A 65 0.90 4.23 20.55
N ASP A 66 1.02 4.54 21.83
CA ASP A 66 2.12 4.06 22.67
C ASP A 66 1.89 2.57 23.07
N PRO A 67 2.82 1.66 22.71
CA PRO A 67 2.73 0.25 23.10
C PRO A 67 2.75 0.03 24.61
N ALA A 68 3.43 0.89 25.39
CA ALA A 68 3.58 0.71 26.83
C ALA A 68 2.28 0.98 27.61
N THR A 69 1.38 1.78 27.05
CA THR A 69 0.11 2.17 27.67
C THR A 69 -1.09 1.41 27.09
N SER A 70 -0.89 0.61 26.05
CA SER A 70 -1.95 -0.14 25.36
C SER A 70 -2.20 -1.51 26.01
N LYS A 71 -3.43 -1.76 26.50
CA LYS A 71 -3.84 -3.09 27.05
C LYS A 71 -4.06 -4.18 25.98
N GLY A 72 -4.07 -3.81 24.71
CA GLY A 72 -4.32 -4.70 23.58
C GLY A 72 -3.51 -4.27 22.36
N PRO A 73 -3.90 -4.68 21.13
CA PRO A 73 -3.25 -4.21 19.92
C PRO A 73 -3.17 -2.67 19.91
N VAL A 74 -1.96 -2.15 19.71
CA VAL A 74 -1.72 -0.71 19.56
C VAL A 74 -2.57 -0.14 18.43
N ALA A 75 -3.05 1.10 18.61
CA ALA A 75 -3.77 1.82 17.56
C ALA A 75 -2.92 1.93 16.29
N ARG A 76 -3.57 1.72 15.14
CA ARG A 76 -2.94 1.74 13.82
C ARG A 76 -3.75 2.57 12.85
N GLU A 77 -3.06 3.34 12.03
CA GLU A 77 -3.67 4.23 11.04
C GLU A 77 -2.96 4.12 9.70
N VAL A 78 -3.70 4.30 8.61
CA VAL A 78 -3.10 4.48 7.28
C VAL A 78 -2.59 5.91 7.21
N VAL A 79 -1.27 6.07 7.21
CA VAL A 79 -0.63 7.40 7.24
C VAL A 79 -0.29 7.89 5.83
N ARG A 80 -0.17 6.97 4.88
CA ARG A 80 0.21 7.27 3.49
C ARG A 80 -0.35 6.22 2.54
N ILE A 81 -0.81 6.64 1.37
CA ILE A 81 -1.11 5.76 0.25
C ILE A 81 -0.16 6.13 -0.88
N ILE A 82 0.64 5.16 -1.32
CA ILE A 82 1.59 5.32 -2.42
C ILE A 82 0.95 4.71 -3.65
N THR A 83 0.82 5.49 -4.71
CA THR A 83 0.32 5.03 -6.01
C THR A 83 1.34 5.38 -7.09
N PRO A 84 1.34 4.69 -8.24
CA PRO A 84 2.26 5.01 -9.35
C PRO A 84 2.24 6.47 -9.80
N GLY A 85 1.12 7.19 -9.64
CA GLY A 85 0.99 8.60 -10.02
C GLY A 85 1.23 9.60 -8.88
N THR A 86 1.45 9.15 -7.64
CA THR A 86 1.54 10.05 -6.46
C THR A 86 2.84 9.90 -5.69
N ILE A 87 3.85 9.29 -6.28
CA ILE A 87 5.19 9.16 -5.70
C ILE A 87 5.85 10.53 -5.66
N SER A 88 6.41 10.90 -4.51
CA SER A 88 7.16 12.14 -4.34
C SER A 88 8.49 11.96 -3.58
N ASP A 89 8.75 10.75 -3.10
CA ASP A 89 9.97 10.41 -2.38
C ASP A 89 11.10 10.16 -3.39
N GLU A 90 12.24 10.83 -3.22
CA GLU A 90 13.36 10.74 -4.15
C GLU A 90 13.89 9.30 -4.28
N ALA A 91 13.83 8.53 -3.19
CA ALA A 91 14.21 7.11 -3.21
C ALA A 91 13.29 6.24 -4.08
N LEU A 92 12.11 6.74 -4.43
CA LEU A 92 11.08 6.02 -5.19
C LEU A 92 10.89 6.56 -6.62
N LEU A 93 11.56 7.65 -6.99
CA LEU A 93 11.43 8.29 -8.30
C LEU A 93 12.53 7.84 -9.26
N ASP A 94 12.17 7.70 -10.53
CA ASP A 94 13.12 7.53 -11.64
C ASP A 94 13.46 8.92 -12.20
N GLU A 95 14.72 9.36 -12.06
CA GLU A 95 15.17 10.69 -12.50
C GLU A 95 15.01 10.94 -14.02
N HIS A 96 14.79 9.88 -14.80
CA HIS A 96 14.61 9.95 -16.25
C HIS A 96 13.15 9.86 -16.69
N LYS A 97 12.19 9.78 -15.76
CA LYS A 97 10.77 9.67 -16.06
C LYS A 97 9.93 10.62 -15.24
N ASP A 98 8.99 11.27 -15.92
CA ASP A 98 7.96 12.05 -15.23
C ASP A 98 6.92 11.12 -14.59
N THR A 99 6.63 11.36 -13.32
CA THR A 99 5.50 10.75 -12.61
C THR A 99 4.28 11.66 -12.74
N CYS A 100 3.39 11.35 -13.68
CA CYS A 100 2.18 12.15 -13.91
C CYS A 100 0.92 11.49 -13.30
N LEU A 101 0.12 12.28 -12.59
CA LEU A 101 -1.25 11.95 -12.22
C LEU A 101 -2.22 12.65 -13.18
N MET A 102 -3.17 11.92 -13.74
CA MET A 102 -4.18 12.47 -14.65
C MET A 102 -5.58 12.17 -14.13
N ALA A 103 -6.47 13.14 -14.23
CA ALA A 103 -7.91 12.97 -14.08
C ALA A 103 -8.59 13.48 -15.35
N ILE A 104 -9.57 12.73 -15.86
CA ILE A 104 -10.39 13.11 -17.01
C ILE A 104 -11.86 13.13 -16.60
N SER A 105 -12.58 14.16 -17.01
CA SER A 105 -14.02 14.29 -16.77
C SER A 105 -14.69 14.74 -18.07
N ALA A 106 -15.76 14.06 -18.45
CA ALA A 106 -16.61 14.46 -19.56
C ALA A 106 -17.85 15.15 -19.00
N ALA A 107 -17.93 16.47 -19.12
CA ALA A 107 -19.17 17.19 -18.88
C ALA A 107 -20.08 17.02 -20.11
N SER A 108 -21.28 16.47 -19.90
CA SER A 108 -22.32 16.47 -20.94
C SER A 108 -22.89 17.89 -21.07
N LEU A 109 -22.77 18.49 -22.25
CA LEU A 109 -23.45 19.75 -22.61
C LEU A 109 -24.94 19.47 -22.87
N ASN A 110 -25.74 19.20 -21.83
CA ASN A 110 -27.20 19.07 -21.94
C ASN A 110 -27.92 20.02 -20.97
N ALA A 111 -27.56 21.30 -20.97
CA ALA A 111 -28.22 22.28 -20.13
C ALA A 111 -28.26 23.69 -20.74
N LEU A 112 -28.58 23.85 -22.03
CA LEU A 112 -28.94 25.16 -22.61
C LEU A 112 -29.99 25.08 -23.75
N GLU A 113 -30.84 24.05 -23.78
CA GLU A 113 -32.04 24.05 -24.64
C GLU A 113 -33.28 24.03 -23.75
N GLY A 114 -33.87 25.20 -23.47
CA GLY A 114 -35.15 25.24 -22.74
C GLY A 114 -35.52 26.51 -21.97
N GLN A 115 -34.88 27.66 -22.22
CA GLN A 115 -35.36 28.94 -21.69
C GLN A 115 -35.19 30.06 -22.73
N TYR A 116 -36.04 30.06 -23.75
CA TYR A 116 -36.52 31.27 -24.45
C TYR A 116 -37.93 31.02 -24.95
#